data_AF-A0A7M3Z2W5-F1
#
_entry.id   AF-A0A7M3Z2W5-F1
#
_cell.length_a   1.000
_cell.length_b   1.000
_cell.length_c   1.000
_cell.angle_alpha   90.00
_cell.angle_beta   90.00
_cell.angle_gamma   90.00
#
_symmetry.space_group_name_H-M   'P 1'
#
loop_
_entity.id
_entity.type
_entity.pdbx_description
1 polymer ?
#
loop_
_entity_poly.entity_id
_entity_poly.type
_entity_poly.pdbx_seq_one_letter_code
_entity_poly.pdbx_strand_id
1 'polypeptide(L)'
;RISSVIDQVNPSLEWLNHARDKLRKLPSIDSSEPCIVVAGSPNVGKSALIGVLSSSEPDVASYPFTTQQLHVGHFTHRRRRYQMVDTPGLLDRPMEKRNQIEMQAIVALEHIGSIVLFLLDPAEHGGTPMESQQNLLSEVADLLPQTPLLVVDGKADLLKIDTGINPVSGHICVSATEGFAIEQLREELVARIGADVISDPLLLPDGWHREDTE
;
A
#
# COMPACT_ATOMS: atom_id res chain seq x y z
N ARG A 1 32.11 8.74 41.67
CA ARG A 1 30.96 7.80 41.76
C ARG A 1 30.00 7.97 40.60
N ILE A 2 29.52 9.18 40.29
CA ILE A 2 28.63 9.43 39.13
C ILE A 2 29.30 9.13 37.78
N SER A 3 30.55 9.56 37.56
CA SER A 3 31.29 9.27 36.32
C SER A 3 31.37 7.77 36.00
N SER A 4 31.72 6.94 36.98
CA SER A 4 31.82 5.48 36.79
C SER A 4 30.47 4.82 36.46
N VAL A 5 29.35 5.39 36.93
CA VAL A 5 28.01 4.92 36.55
C VAL A 5 27.71 5.33 35.12
N ILE A 6 28.06 6.56 34.72
CA ILE A 6 27.93 7.04 33.35
C ILE A 6 28.76 6.18 32.38
N ASP A 7 30.01 5.87 32.74
CA ASP A 7 30.89 5.03 31.91
C ASP A 7 30.32 3.62 31.71
N GLN A 8 29.65 3.06 32.74
CA GLN A 8 28.98 1.75 32.64
C GLN A 8 27.76 1.77 31.72
N VAL A 9 26.99 2.86 31.67
CA VAL A 9 25.81 2.97 30.80
C VAL A 9 26.11 3.58 29.43
N ASN A 10 27.31 4.11 29.21
CA ASN A 10 27.69 4.78 27.97
C ASN A 10 27.45 3.92 26.71
N PRO A 11 27.77 2.60 26.68
CA PRO A 11 27.45 1.76 25.53
C PRO A 11 25.95 1.68 25.21
N SER A 12 25.09 1.66 26.25
CA SER A 12 23.64 1.67 26.07
C SER A 12 23.14 3.02 25.55
N LEU A 13 23.72 4.12 26.01
CA LEU A 13 23.40 5.47 25.51
C LEU A 13 23.82 5.65 24.05
N GLU A 14 24.99 5.15 23.67
CA GLU A 14 25.45 5.12 22.29
C GLU A 14 24.50 4.30 21.42
N TRP A 15 24.09 3.11 21.87
CA TRP A 15 23.11 2.29 21.18
C TRP A 15 21.76 3.01 21.02
N LEU A 16 21.25 3.66 22.08
CA LEU A 16 20.01 4.44 22.02
C LEU A 16 20.09 5.61 21.04
N ASN A 17 21.24 6.30 20.96
CA ASN A 17 21.46 7.35 19.97
C ASN A 17 21.41 6.78 18.54
N HIS A 18 22.08 5.65 18.29
CA HIS A 18 22.05 5.00 16.99
C HIS A 18 20.62 4.53 16.62
N ALA A 19 19.87 4.00 17.59
CA ALA A 19 18.49 3.62 17.41
C ALA A 19 17.61 4.84 17.07
N ARG A 20 17.71 5.93 17.82
CA ARG A 20 17.00 7.19 17.57
C ARG A 20 17.27 7.72 16.16
N ASP A 21 18.52 7.74 15.72
CA ASP A 21 18.91 8.29 14.43
C ASP A 21 18.37 7.45 13.25
N LYS A 22 18.16 6.14 13.46
CA LYS A 22 17.45 5.26 12.51
C LYS A 22 15.94 5.50 12.55
N LEU A 23 15.33 5.51 13.74
CA LEU A 23 13.88 5.66 13.91
C LEU A 23 13.37 7.00 13.35
N ARG A 24 14.16 8.07 13.41
CA ARG A 24 13.79 9.39 12.86
C ARG A 24 13.63 9.40 11.33
N LYS A 25 14.17 8.41 10.61
CA LYS A 25 14.09 8.32 9.13
C LYS A 25 12.92 7.47 8.64
N LEU A 26 12.18 6.85 9.55
CA LEU A 26 11.03 6.02 9.20
C LEU A 26 9.90 6.90 8.67
N PRO A 27 9.12 6.40 7.69
CA PRO A 27 7.96 7.12 7.20
C PRO A 27 6.95 7.36 8.31
N SER A 28 6.35 8.55 8.33
CA SER A 28 5.16 8.83 9.13
C SER A 28 3.93 8.29 8.40
N ILE A 29 3.70 6.98 8.52
CA ILE A 29 2.46 6.34 8.08
C ILE A 29 1.46 6.49 9.23
N ASP A 30 0.33 7.15 9.00
CA ASP A 30 -0.71 7.32 10.01
C ASP A 30 -1.61 6.08 10.01
N SER A 31 -1.61 5.32 11.10
CA SER A 31 -2.42 4.09 11.18
C SER A 31 -3.93 4.37 11.32
N SER A 32 -4.33 5.62 11.55
CA SER A 32 -5.74 6.04 11.61
C SER A 32 -6.31 6.48 10.26
N GLU A 33 -5.44 6.78 9.29
CA GLU A 33 -5.81 7.11 7.91
C GLU A 33 -5.85 5.83 7.05
N PRO A 34 -6.84 5.67 6.15
CA PRO A 34 -6.89 4.51 5.26
C PRO A 34 -5.63 4.39 4.39
N CYS A 35 -5.04 3.20 4.39
CA CYS A 35 -3.78 2.91 3.70
C CYS A 35 -4.00 1.98 2.52
N ILE A 36 -3.53 2.38 1.35
CA ILE A 36 -3.51 1.57 0.12
C ILE A 36 -2.09 1.06 -0.07
N VAL A 37 -1.92 -0.25 0.05
CA VAL A 37 -0.63 -0.90 -0.18
C VAL A 37 -0.51 -1.22 -1.66
N VAL A 38 0.45 -0.62 -2.35
CA VAL A 38 0.66 -0.83 -3.79
C VAL A 38 1.68 -1.95 -4.00
N ALA A 39 1.25 -3.01 -4.66
CA ALA A 39 2.02 -4.22 -4.95
C ALA A 39 2.06 -4.51 -6.45
N GLY A 40 2.96 -5.39 -6.87
CA GLY A 40 3.16 -5.76 -8.27
C GLY A 40 4.63 -5.86 -8.63
N SER A 41 4.93 -6.54 -9.74
CA SER A 41 6.30 -6.82 -10.19
C SER A 41 7.14 -5.55 -10.40
N PRO A 42 8.47 -5.65 -10.55
CA PRO A 42 9.31 -4.48 -10.78
C PRO A 42 8.94 -3.84 -12.12
N ASN A 43 9.06 -2.51 -12.22
CA ASN A 43 8.85 -1.73 -13.45
C ASN A 43 7.43 -1.80 -14.09
N VAL A 44 6.42 -2.33 -13.38
CA VAL A 44 5.01 -2.29 -13.84
C VAL A 44 4.39 -0.89 -13.77
N GLY A 45 5.02 0.04 -13.04
CA GLY A 45 4.58 1.44 -12.96
C GLY A 45 4.01 1.89 -11.61
N LYS A 46 4.26 1.14 -10.52
CA LYS A 46 3.73 1.42 -9.17
C LYS A 46 3.96 2.87 -8.71
N SER A 47 5.22 3.32 -8.72
CA SER A 47 5.57 4.67 -8.25
C SER A 47 4.99 5.78 -9.14
N ALA A 48 4.88 5.54 -10.45
CA ALA A 48 4.21 6.46 -11.37
C ALA A 48 2.70 6.55 -11.08
N LEU A 49 2.05 5.41 -10.83
CA LEU A 49 0.64 5.36 -10.44
C LEU A 49 0.39 6.13 -9.12
N ILE A 50 1.26 5.95 -8.13
CA ILE A 50 1.21 6.70 -6.87
C ILE A 50 1.34 8.20 -7.12
N GLY A 51 2.29 8.62 -7.96
CA GLY A 51 2.49 10.03 -8.29
C GLY A 51 1.25 10.68 -8.89
N VAL A 52 0.56 9.97 -9.79
CA VAL A 52 -0.63 10.51 -10.49
C VAL A 52 -1.89 10.45 -9.63
N LEU A 53 -2.01 9.44 -8.75
CA LEU A 53 -3.09 9.38 -7.77
C LEU A 53 -2.92 10.42 -6.64
N SER A 54 -1.68 10.79 -6.32
CA SER A 54 -1.38 11.72 -5.23
C SER A 54 -1.76 13.16 -5.58
N SER A 55 -2.25 13.90 -4.58
CA SER A 55 -2.53 15.34 -4.71
C SER A 55 -1.26 16.20 -4.59
N SER A 56 -0.18 15.64 -4.07
CA SER A 56 1.13 16.29 -3.92
C SER A 56 2.23 15.34 -4.39
N GLU A 57 3.46 15.85 -4.50
CA GLU A 57 4.62 15.00 -4.75
C GLU A 57 4.72 13.92 -3.66
N PRO A 58 4.92 12.63 -4.04
CA PRO A 58 5.08 11.56 -3.07
C PRO A 58 6.34 11.75 -2.22
N ASP A 59 6.20 11.53 -0.92
CA ASP A 59 7.32 11.54 0.01
C ASP A 59 8.15 10.27 -0.16
N VAL A 60 9.46 10.40 0.02
CA VAL A 60 10.40 9.28 -0.09
C VAL A 60 10.99 8.97 1.27
N ALA A 61 10.77 7.76 1.76
CA ALA A 61 11.14 7.37 3.12
C ALA A 61 11.89 6.04 3.18
N SER A 62 12.75 5.90 4.18
CA SER A 62 13.43 4.63 4.44
C SER A 62 12.51 3.72 5.24
N TYR A 63 12.23 2.51 4.73
CA TYR A 63 11.47 1.54 5.49
C TYR A 63 12.40 0.50 6.10
N PRO A 64 12.09 -0.02 7.30
CA PRO A 64 12.92 -1.02 7.93
C PRO A 64 13.07 -2.23 7.03
N PHE A 65 14.29 -2.76 6.99
CA PHE A 65 14.59 -4.06 6.38
C PHE A 65 14.50 -4.08 4.85
N THR A 66 14.24 -2.94 4.22
CA THR A 66 14.42 -2.72 2.80
C THR A 66 15.69 -1.92 2.55
N THR A 67 16.39 -2.24 1.45
CA THR A 67 17.45 -1.36 0.92
C THR A 67 16.88 -0.27 0.00
N GLN A 68 15.62 -0.43 -0.42
CA GLN A 68 14.90 0.49 -1.28
C GLN A 68 14.05 1.44 -0.44
N GLN A 69 13.88 2.66 -0.93
CA GLN A 69 13.03 3.67 -0.31
C GLN A 69 11.58 3.44 -0.73
N LEU A 70 10.65 3.64 0.19
CA LEU A 70 9.22 3.63 -0.15
C LEU A 70 8.80 5.01 -0.62
N HIS A 71 7.91 5.02 -1.61
CA HIS A 71 7.19 6.20 -2.02
C HIS A 71 5.85 6.22 -1.30
N VAL A 72 5.57 7.30 -0.58
CA VAL A 72 4.32 7.51 0.15
C VAL A 72 3.57 8.66 -0.51
N GLY A 73 2.45 8.31 -1.13
CA GLY A 73 1.54 9.25 -1.75
C GLY A 73 0.35 9.57 -0.85
N HIS A 74 -0.26 10.74 -1.04
CA HIS A 74 -1.44 11.12 -0.30
C HIS A 74 -2.49 11.74 -1.23
N PHE A 75 -3.76 11.46 -0.98
CA PHE A 75 -4.87 12.20 -1.55
C PHE A 75 -5.97 12.42 -0.52
N THR A 76 -6.86 13.37 -0.79
CA THR A 76 -8.00 13.66 0.09
C THR A 76 -9.30 13.36 -0.63
N HIS A 77 -10.19 12.61 0.02
CA HIS A 77 -11.56 12.41 -0.43
C HIS A 77 -12.51 12.74 0.72
N ARG A 78 -13.54 13.56 0.48
CA ARG A 78 -14.55 13.98 1.48
C ARG A 78 -13.99 14.40 2.85
N ARG A 79 -12.85 15.12 2.84
CA ARG A 79 -12.11 15.62 4.02
C ARG A 79 -11.36 14.54 4.82
N ARG A 80 -11.32 13.31 4.32
CA ARG A 80 -10.46 12.24 4.84
C ARG A 80 -9.23 12.09 3.96
N ARG A 81 -8.08 11.94 4.60
CA ARG A 81 -6.82 11.69 3.91
C ARG A 81 -6.66 10.19 3.72
N TYR A 82 -6.20 9.81 2.54
CA TYR A 82 -5.83 8.47 2.15
C TYR A 82 -4.33 8.48 1.87
N GLN A 83 -3.64 7.43 2.31
CA GLN A 83 -2.22 7.25 2.05
C GLN A 83 -2.00 6.03 1.15
N MET A 84 -1.02 6.13 0.27
CA MET A 84 -0.62 5.06 -0.65
C MET A 84 0.84 4.76 -0.42
N VAL A 85 1.19 3.49 -0.24
CA VAL A 85 2.56 3.08 0.07
C VAL A 85 3.05 2.14 -1.03
N ASP A 86 4.10 2.56 -1.75
CA ASP A 86 4.85 1.66 -2.62
C ASP A 86 5.65 0.68 -1.77
N THR A 87 5.77 -0.57 -2.21
CA THR A 87 6.42 -1.64 -1.45
C THR A 87 7.59 -2.28 -2.22
N PRO A 88 8.54 -1.50 -2.75
CA PRO A 88 9.66 -2.03 -3.52
C PRO A 88 10.54 -2.96 -2.68
N GLY A 89 10.92 -4.09 -3.26
CA GLY A 89 11.64 -5.19 -2.61
C GLY A 89 10.80 -6.04 -1.65
N LEU A 90 9.59 -5.58 -1.29
CA LEU A 90 8.69 -6.23 -0.33
C LEU A 90 7.48 -6.90 -0.96
N LEU A 91 6.85 -6.38 -2.01
CA LEU A 91 5.71 -7.04 -2.68
C LEU A 91 5.87 -7.04 -4.21
N ASP A 92 7.11 -7.14 -4.69
CA ASP A 92 7.45 -7.06 -6.11
C ASP A 92 8.24 -8.26 -6.65
N ARG A 93 8.54 -9.27 -5.82
CA ARG A 93 9.29 -10.47 -6.21
C ARG A 93 8.85 -11.71 -5.41
N PRO A 94 9.09 -12.94 -5.91
CA PRO A 94 8.63 -14.16 -5.24
C PRO A 94 9.08 -14.30 -3.78
N MET A 95 8.23 -14.89 -2.94
CA MET A 95 8.45 -15.04 -1.49
C MET A 95 9.73 -15.78 -1.15
N GLU A 96 10.06 -16.84 -1.89
CA GLU A 96 11.23 -17.70 -1.64
C GLU A 96 12.56 -16.94 -1.62
N LYS A 97 12.59 -15.76 -2.25
CA LYS A 97 13.79 -14.91 -2.34
C LYS A 97 13.92 -13.93 -1.16
N ARG A 98 13.02 -13.99 -0.18
CA ARG A 98 12.95 -13.04 0.94
C ARG A 98 13.55 -13.62 2.21
N ASN A 99 14.16 -12.75 3.01
CA ASN A 99 14.65 -13.12 4.33
C ASN A 99 13.55 -12.99 5.40
N GLN A 100 13.76 -13.57 6.58
CA GLN A 100 12.77 -13.53 7.67
C GLN A 100 12.42 -12.10 8.12
N ILE A 101 13.35 -11.17 7.96
CA ILE A 101 13.18 -9.78 8.41
C ILE A 101 12.30 -9.01 7.41
N GLU A 102 12.45 -9.25 6.11
CA GLU A 102 11.56 -8.75 5.05
C GLU A 102 10.14 -9.30 5.24
N MET A 103 10.01 -10.57 5.63
CA MET A 103 8.70 -11.16 5.97
C MET A 103 8.02 -10.43 7.12
N GLN A 104 8.75 -10.05 8.17
CA GLN A 104 8.19 -9.24 9.26
C GLN A 104 7.73 -7.86 8.77
N ALA A 105 8.49 -7.24 7.86
CA ALA A 105 8.12 -5.97 7.25
C ALA A 105 6.80 -6.06 6.46
N ILE A 106 6.54 -7.20 5.82
CA ILE A 106 5.30 -7.44 5.07
C ILE A 106 4.12 -7.69 6.00
N VAL A 107 4.30 -8.48 7.06
CA VAL A 107 3.26 -8.66 8.09
C VAL A 107 2.90 -7.32 8.73
N ALA A 108 3.86 -6.41 8.90
CA ALA A 108 3.54 -5.06 9.36
C ALA A 108 2.64 -4.30 8.38
N LEU A 109 2.82 -4.48 7.06
CA LEU A 109 1.94 -3.86 6.05
C LEU A 109 0.51 -4.42 6.09
N GLU A 110 0.33 -5.70 6.45
CA GLU A 110 -0.99 -6.33 6.65
C GLU A 110 -1.83 -5.57 7.69
N HIS A 111 -1.19 -5.14 8.78
CA HIS A 111 -1.88 -4.48 9.90
C HIS A 111 -2.25 -3.03 9.61
N ILE A 112 -1.68 -2.43 8.58
CA ILE A 112 -1.89 -1.03 8.23
C ILE A 112 -2.73 -0.91 6.95
N GLY A 113 -2.60 -1.86 6.02
CA GLY A 113 -3.26 -1.86 4.73
C GLY A 113 -4.78 -2.04 4.85
N SER A 114 -5.53 -1.03 4.44
CA SER A 114 -6.98 -1.12 4.27
C SER A 114 -7.36 -1.85 2.98
N ILE A 115 -6.49 -1.80 1.97
CA ILE A 115 -6.63 -2.51 0.69
C ILE A 115 -5.25 -2.70 0.05
N VAL A 116 -5.06 -3.81 -0.66
CA VAL A 116 -3.92 -4.02 -1.56
C VAL A 116 -4.34 -3.68 -2.99
N LEU A 117 -3.64 -2.72 -3.59
CA LEU A 117 -3.74 -2.41 -5.01
C LEU A 117 -2.62 -3.16 -5.75
N PHE A 118 -2.97 -4.20 -6.50
CA PHE A 118 -2.01 -4.99 -7.27
C PHE A 118 -2.00 -4.52 -8.73
N LEU A 119 -0.86 -3.99 -9.18
CA LEU A 119 -0.68 -3.49 -10.53
C LEU A 119 -0.02 -4.56 -11.42
N LEU A 120 -0.72 -4.94 -12.49
CA LEU A 120 -0.21 -5.80 -13.56
C LEU A 120 0.27 -4.96 -14.75
N ASP A 121 1.19 -5.51 -15.53
CA ASP A 121 1.60 -4.98 -16.83
C ASP A 121 1.31 -6.06 -17.89
N PRO A 122 0.10 -6.08 -18.47
CA PRO A 122 -0.26 -7.07 -19.48
C PRO A 122 0.54 -6.95 -20.79
N ALA A 123 1.18 -5.80 -21.03
CA ALA A 123 2.07 -5.60 -22.17
C ALA A 123 3.48 -6.18 -21.93
N GLU A 124 3.76 -6.68 -20.71
CA GLU A 124 5.05 -7.22 -20.28
C GLU A 124 6.23 -6.26 -20.48
N HIS A 125 5.96 -4.96 -20.63
CA HIS A 125 6.96 -3.95 -20.96
C HIS A 125 7.99 -3.75 -19.84
N GLY A 126 7.60 -4.04 -18.59
CA GLY A 126 8.50 -4.06 -17.43
C GLY A 126 9.51 -5.22 -17.41
N GLY A 127 9.43 -6.15 -18.38
CA GLY A 127 10.34 -7.28 -18.51
C GLY A 127 10.00 -8.49 -17.65
N THR A 128 8.88 -8.47 -16.92
CA THR A 128 8.38 -9.61 -16.15
C THR A 128 7.23 -10.28 -16.91
N PRO A 129 7.32 -11.56 -17.27
CA PRO A 129 6.25 -12.27 -17.98
C PRO A 129 4.96 -12.32 -17.17
N MET A 130 3.81 -12.30 -17.84
CA MET A 130 2.49 -12.28 -17.22
C MET A 130 2.27 -13.45 -16.26
N GLU A 131 2.78 -14.64 -16.60
CA GLU A 131 2.75 -15.81 -15.71
C GLU A 131 3.45 -15.54 -14.37
N SER A 132 4.62 -14.89 -14.39
CA SER A 132 5.34 -14.54 -13.17
C SER A 132 4.64 -13.46 -12.36
N GLN A 133 3.99 -12.50 -13.04
CA GLN A 133 3.17 -11.49 -12.37
C GLN A 133 1.95 -12.12 -11.69
N GLN A 134 1.30 -13.08 -12.36
CA GLN A 134 0.15 -13.80 -11.82
C GLN A 134 0.52 -14.70 -10.64
N ASN A 135 1.69 -15.35 -10.67
CA ASN A 135 2.20 -16.11 -9.53
C ASN A 135 2.45 -15.20 -8.32
N LEU A 136 3.06 -14.03 -8.54
CA LEU A 136 3.26 -13.04 -7.49
C LEU A 136 1.92 -12.54 -6.93
N LEU A 137 0.92 -12.32 -7.77
CA LEU A 137 -0.42 -11.93 -7.34
C LEU A 137 -1.03 -12.98 -6.40
N SER A 138 -0.96 -14.26 -6.77
CA SER A 138 -1.43 -15.35 -5.92
C SER A 138 -0.69 -15.40 -4.59
N GLU A 139 0.64 -15.28 -4.60
CA GLU A 139 1.44 -15.25 -3.36
C GLU A 139 1.07 -14.07 -2.44
N VAL A 140 0.82 -12.89 -3.01
CA VAL A 140 0.41 -11.71 -2.22
C VAL A 140 -1.00 -11.88 -1.65
N ALA A 141 -1.92 -12.47 -2.41
CA ALA A 141 -3.27 -12.77 -1.93
C ALA A 141 -3.27 -13.78 -0.77
N ASP A 142 -2.43 -14.81 -0.85
CA ASP A 142 -2.27 -15.81 0.21
C ASP A 142 -1.63 -15.22 1.48
N LEU A 143 -0.74 -14.24 1.31
CA LEU A 143 -0.02 -13.60 2.41
C LEU A 143 -0.86 -12.58 3.17
N LEU A 144 -1.82 -11.94 2.50
CA LEU A 144 -2.66 -10.89 3.06
C LEU A 144 -4.15 -11.29 2.98
N PRO A 145 -4.56 -12.44 3.55
CA PRO A 145 -5.89 -13.00 3.34
C PRO A 145 -7.01 -12.15 3.95
N GLN A 146 -6.69 -11.29 4.93
CA GLN A 146 -7.64 -10.40 5.59
C GLN A 146 -7.70 -9.01 4.93
N THR A 147 -6.75 -8.67 4.06
CA THR A 147 -6.72 -7.39 3.37
C THR A 147 -7.40 -7.53 2.01
N PRO A 148 -8.47 -6.76 1.72
CA PRO A 148 -9.09 -6.76 0.40
C PRO A 148 -8.05 -6.49 -0.70
N LEU A 149 -8.19 -7.16 -1.84
CA LEU A 149 -7.27 -7.02 -2.97
C LEU A 149 -8.02 -6.51 -4.21
N LEU A 150 -7.47 -5.47 -4.84
CA LEU A 150 -7.95 -4.89 -6.09
C LEU A 150 -6.83 -5.05 -7.14
N VAL A 151 -7.12 -5.80 -8.21
CA VAL A 151 -6.21 -5.97 -9.35
C VAL A 151 -6.52 -4.93 -10.41
N VAL A 152 -5.47 -4.30 -10.94
CA VAL A 152 -5.56 -3.28 -11.99
C VAL A 152 -4.50 -3.56 -13.04
N ASP A 153 -4.87 -3.37 -14.30
CA ASP A 153 -3.98 -3.51 -15.44
C ASP A 153 -3.40 -2.13 -15.79
N GLY A 154 -2.09 -1.99 -15.68
CA GLY A 154 -1.36 -0.76 -16.00
C GLY A 154 -1.00 -0.64 -17.48
N LYS A 155 -0.41 0.51 -17.83
CA LYS A 155 0.10 0.83 -19.18
C LYS A 155 -0.97 0.64 -20.27
N ALA A 156 -2.20 1.03 -19.99
CA ALA A 156 -3.33 0.92 -20.92
C ALA A 156 -3.08 1.57 -22.29
N ASP A 157 -2.22 2.60 -22.34
CA ASP A 157 -1.75 3.27 -23.55
C ASP A 157 -1.07 2.30 -24.55
N LEU A 158 -0.38 1.27 -24.04
CA LEU A 158 0.23 0.23 -24.87
C LEU A 158 -0.77 -0.82 -25.36
N LEU A 159 -1.85 -1.03 -24.60
CA LEU A 159 -2.88 -2.03 -24.89
C LEU A 159 -3.97 -1.50 -25.83
N LYS A 160 -4.02 -0.18 -26.08
CA LYS A 160 -5.05 0.51 -26.89
C LYS A 160 -6.47 0.19 -26.40
N ILE A 161 -6.65 0.25 -25.08
CA ILE A 161 -7.95 0.00 -24.42
C ILE A 161 -8.59 1.34 -24.12
N ASP A 162 -9.73 1.62 -24.78
CA ASP A 162 -10.43 2.92 -24.64
C ASP A 162 -11.53 2.92 -23.57
N THR A 163 -11.91 1.74 -23.05
CA THR A 163 -13.07 1.56 -22.17
C THR A 163 -12.77 1.70 -20.68
N GLY A 164 -11.50 1.79 -20.28
CA GLY A 164 -11.09 1.79 -18.86
C GLY A 164 -11.21 0.42 -18.19
N ILE A 165 -11.67 -0.60 -18.92
CA ILE A 165 -11.83 -1.98 -18.45
C ILE A 165 -11.21 -2.90 -19.50
N ASN A 166 -10.36 -3.81 -19.06
CA ASN A 166 -9.79 -4.85 -19.91
C ASN A 166 -10.88 -5.83 -20.33
N PRO A 167 -11.16 -6.01 -21.63
CA PRO A 167 -12.19 -6.95 -22.09
C PRO A 167 -11.85 -8.43 -21.80
N VAL A 168 -10.57 -8.74 -21.56
CA VAL A 168 -10.10 -10.11 -21.31
C VAL A 168 -10.11 -10.45 -19.82
N SER A 169 -9.50 -9.61 -18.99
CA SER A 169 -9.41 -9.86 -17.54
C SER A 169 -10.60 -9.30 -16.75
N GLY A 170 -11.33 -8.32 -17.31
CA GLY A 170 -12.35 -7.57 -16.59
C GLY A 170 -11.80 -6.56 -15.57
N HIS A 171 -10.47 -6.42 -15.47
CA HIS A 171 -9.83 -5.48 -14.56
C HIS A 171 -9.97 -4.03 -15.05
N ILE A 172 -9.89 -3.07 -14.12
CA ILE A 172 -9.71 -1.67 -14.49
C ILE A 172 -8.37 -1.52 -15.21
N CYS A 173 -8.35 -0.81 -16.33
CA CYS A 173 -7.16 -0.46 -17.09
C CYS A 173 -6.78 0.99 -16.85
N VAL A 174 -5.55 1.25 -16.42
CA VAL A 174 -5.05 2.61 -16.18
C VAL A 174 -3.79 2.91 -16.97
N SER A 175 -3.61 4.18 -17.33
CA SER A 175 -2.33 4.70 -17.78
C SER A 175 -1.91 5.85 -16.88
N ALA A 176 -0.83 5.65 -16.11
CA ALA A 176 -0.25 6.73 -15.32
C ALA A 176 0.34 7.83 -16.23
N THR A 177 0.88 7.46 -17.40
CA THR A 177 1.49 8.41 -18.33
C THR A 177 0.45 9.33 -18.98
N GLU A 178 -0.70 8.78 -19.38
CA GLU A 178 -1.77 9.55 -20.04
C GLU A 178 -2.84 10.06 -19.07
N GLY A 179 -2.81 9.65 -17.80
CA GLY A 179 -3.85 9.94 -16.82
C GLY A 179 -5.17 9.20 -17.07
N PHE A 180 -5.15 8.14 -17.88
CA PHE A 180 -6.33 7.39 -18.28
C PHE A 180 -6.89 6.54 -17.13
N ALA A 181 -8.22 6.65 -16.90
CA ALA A 181 -9.00 5.94 -15.88
C ALA A 181 -8.49 6.06 -14.42
N ILE A 182 -7.65 7.07 -14.12
CA ILE A 182 -7.12 7.30 -12.78
C ILE A 182 -8.23 7.68 -11.79
N GLU A 183 -9.17 8.53 -12.20
CA GLU A 183 -10.26 8.94 -11.31
C GLU A 183 -11.24 7.80 -11.04
N GLN A 184 -11.53 6.97 -12.05
CA GLN A 184 -12.31 5.75 -11.88
C GLN A 184 -11.66 4.80 -10.87
N LEU A 185 -10.33 4.62 -10.95
CA LEU A 185 -9.59 3.83 -9.97
C LEU A 185 -9.66 4.45 -8.56
N ARG A 186 -9.55 5.77 -8.44
CA ARG A 186 -9.66 6.48 -7.15
C ARG A 186 -11.03 6.25 -6.51
N GLU A 187 -12.11 6.40 -7.29
CA GLU A 187 -13.47 6.17 -6.82
C GLU A 187 -13.68 4.73 -6.37
N GLU A 188 -13.18 3.75 -7.13
CA GLU A 188 -13.26 2.32 -6.77
C GLU A 188 -12.49 2.01 -5.48
N LEU A 189 -11.28 2.57 -5.30
CA LEU A 189 -10.50 2.42 -4.08
C LEU A 189 -11.25 2.98 -2.86
N VAL A 190 -11.78 4.19 -2.97
CA VAL A 190 -12.55 4.84 -1.90
C VAL A 190 -13.79 4.02 -1.56
N ALA A 191 -14.53 3.54 -2.57
CA ALA A 191 -15.74 2.77 -2.39
C ALA A 191 -15.46 1.42 -1.69
N ARG A 192 -14.41 0.70 -2.10
CA ARG A 192 -14.03 -0.59 -1.49
C ARG A 192 -13.50 -0.46 -0.07
N ILE A 193 -12.69 0.57 0.20
CA ILE A 193 -12.22 0.85 1.55
C ILE A 193 -13.42 1.20 2.45
N GLY A 194 -14.41 1.91 1.92
CA GLY A 194 -15.66 2.19 2.64
C GLY A 194 -15.47 3.04 3.89
N ALA A 195 -14.32 3.73 4.04
CA ALA A 195 -14.01 4.48 5.25
C ALA A 195 -15.08 5.55 5.55
N ASP A 196 -15.63 6.17 4.51
CA ASP A 196 -16.65 7.22 4.62
C ASP A 196 -18.08 6.68 4.76
N VAL A 197 -18.27 5.36 4.86
CA VAL A 197 -19.57 4.77 5.16
C VAL A 197 -19.91 5.11 6.60
N ILE A 198 -20.76 6.12 6.76
CA ILE A 198 -21.38 6.46 8.04
C ILE A 198 -22.29 5.29 8.41
N SER A 199 -21.85 4.43 9.33
CA SER A 199 -22.81 3.68 10.14
C SER A 199 -23.56 4.73 10.94
N ASP A 200 -24.87 4.85 10.72
CA ASP A 200 -25.69 5.77 11.49
C ASP A 200 -25.45 5.46 12.98
N PRO A 201 -24.87 6.40 13.77
CA PRO A 201 -24.54 6.14 15.16
C PRO A 201 -25.80 5.92 16.02
N LEU A 202 -26.99 6.19 15.47
CA LEU A 202 -28.29 5.92 16.09
C LEU A 202 -28.87 4.54 15.69
N LEU A 203 -28.28 3.84 14.72
CA LEU A 203 -28.68 2.47 14.41
C LEU A 203 -28.05 1.51 15.42
N LEU A 204 -28.90 0.99 16.30
CA LEU A 204 -28.53 -0.08 17.22
C LEU A 204 -28.13 -1.35 16.43
N PRO A 205 -27.07 -2.07 16.86
CA PRO A 205 -26.67 -3.33 16.23
C PRO A 205 -27.80 -4.37 16.22
N ASP A 206 -27.76 -5.30 15.26
CA ASP A 206 -28.74 -6.39 15.19
C ASP A 206 -28.78 -7.20 16.50
N GLY A 207 -29.98 -7.34 17.07
CA GLY A 207 -30.22 -8.04 18.34
C GLY A 207 -30.24 -7.14 19.59
N TRP A 208 -29.96 -5.84 19.47
CA TRP A 208 -30.18 -4.89 20.56
C TRP A 208 -31.66 -4.59 20.73
N HIS A 209 -32.09 -4.52 21.99
CA HIS A 209 -33.48 -4.31 22.36
C HIS A 209 -33.98 -2.95 21.82
N ARG A 210 -34.97 -3.00 20.93
CA ARG A 210 -35.70 -1.81 20.47
C ARG A 210 -36.94 -1.67 21.33
N GLU A 211 -36.78 -1.15 22.54
CA GLU A 211 -37.95 -0.69 23.29
C GLU A 211 -38.15 0.77 22.91
N ASP A 212 -39.09 1.00 21.99
CA ASP A 212 -39.86 2.24 21.92
C ASP A 212 -41.04 1.97 20.98
N THR A 213 -42.17 1.55 21.57
CA THR A 213 -43.51 1.92 21.08
C THR A 213 -44.50 1.76 22.22
N GLU A 214 -45.13 2.90 22.56
CA GLU A 214 -46.30 3.04 23.43
C GLU A 214 -47.51 2.20 22.96
#